data_AF-A0A954YHT1-F1
#
_entry.id   AF-A0A954YHT1-F1
#
_cell.length_a   1.000
_cell.length_b   1.000
_cell.length_c   1.000
_cell.angle_alpha   90.00
_cell.angle_beta   90.00
_cell.angle_gamma   90.00
#
_symmetry.space_group_name_H-M   'P 1'
#
loop_
_entity.id
_entity.type
_entity.pdbx_description
1 polymer ?
#
loop_
_entity_poly.entity_id
_entity_poly.type
_entity_poly.pdbx_seq_one_letter_code
_entity_poly.pdbx_strand_id
1 'polypeptide(L)'
;MSSVSNQRGFTLVEILIATILTLIVMGTLVEVFDRIGTSVSESRSALEMNDRLRNTRDQLQSDLTALTCPTVPWARPEAGLGYFELVEGPRNAGYGTGSKTDLAANSLYPNNQASLVDHRTLGDFDDILAMTVRTDGEPFVGRAGTVTVESDTAEIIWYAIENRDRAADQAAGMSLPEIHYQGEPGLRTVYRRVLLVAPWVSLAGASVGADYYDTYDISARVEGGVRVGNTLGDLTNRENRYAHGVAITDFPYPLDVLALKARTRQSRDTVLTDVLAFDVRVYDPLAALKQFPPGGIVLARPEDPEWRTATIELVKGTYVDLGFYGWNVNVNSEQSYPGSSLFSSGPHVASNPKGLTPHPFWDNRTYCTWSYAYENDGLNQDEDSDIDEGTDGFDSDDANGVDDIAERETSPPYPAPLRGVQILLRVYEPASRQIRQVSVVQHFAAK
;
A
#
# COMPACT_ATOMS: atom_id res chain seq x y z
N MET A 1 -75.44 -51.42 -16.26
CA MET A 1 -74.91 -50.10 -16.68
C MET A 1 -73.41 -50.24 -16.87
N SER A 2 -72.94 -50.47 -18.10
CA SER A 2 -71.52 -50.51 -18.42
C SER A 2 -71.23 -49.38 -19.41
N SER A 3 -70.55 -48.33 -18.95
CA SER A 3 -70.14 -47.21 -19.80
C SER A 3 -69.10 -47.70 -20.81
N VAL A 4 -69.45 -47.65 -22.10
CA VAL A 4 -68.49 -47.83 -23.19
C VAL A 4 -67.57 -46.61 -23.20
N SER A 5 -66.29 -46.80 -22.84
CA SER A 5 -65.27 -45.75 -22.92
C SER A 5 -64.93 -45.49 -24.38
N ASN A 6 -65.33 -44.32 -24.87
CA ASN A 6 -65.04 -43.87 -26.23
C ASN A 6 -63.54 -43.53 -26.32
N GLN A 7 -62.70 -44.46 -26.76
CA GLN A 7 -61.28 -44.20 -27.00
C GLN A 7 -61.14 -43.42 -28.31
N ARG A 8 -61.01 -42.09 -28.19
CA ARG A 8 -60.71 -41.21 -29.33
C ARG A 8 -59.22 -41.33 -29.67
N GLY A 9 -58.90 -41.70 -30.91
CA GLY A 9 -57.54 -41.66 -31.44
C GLY A 9 -57.12 -40.21 -31.74
N PHE A 10 -55.87 -39.86 -31.41
CA PHE A 10 -55.31 -38.53 -31.65
C PHE A 10 -55.07 -38.27 -33.14
N THR A 11 -55.39 -37.06 -33.60
CA THR A 11 -55.08 -36.65 -34.97
C THR A 11 -53.59 -36.28 -35.11
N LEU A 12 -53.02 -36.45 -36.30
CA LEU A 12 -51.63 -36.04 -36.60
C LEU A 12 -51.36 -34.58 -36.21
N VAL A 13 -52.35 -33.70 -36.39
CA VAL A 13 -52.29 -32.28 -36.01
C VAL A 13 -52.22 -32.10 -34.49
N GLU A 14 -52.98 -32.86 -33.70
CA GLU A 14 -52.88 -32.81 -32.23
C GLU A 14 -51.52 -33.26 -31.72
N ILE A 15 -50.94 -34.32 -32.28
CA ILE A 15 -49.61 -34.81 -31.90
C ILE A 15 -48.54 -33.77 -32.30
N LEU A 16 -48.70 -33.09 -33.43
CA LEU A 16 -47.78 -32.05 -33.89
C LEU A 16 -47.89 -30.77 -33.04
N ILE A 17 -49.10 -30.37 -32.65
CA ILE A 17 -49.30 -29.25 -31.71
C ILE A 17 -48.77 -29.60 -30.32
N ALA A 18 -49.05 -30.80 -29.82
CA ALA A 18 -48.57 -31.24 -28.51
C ALA A 18 -47.03 -31.27 -28.45
N THR A 19 -46.37 -31.79 -29.48
CA THR A 19 -44.90 -31.80 -29.56
C THR A 19 -44.32 -30.39 -29.63
N ILE A 20 -44.90 -29.49 -30.44
CA ILE A 20 -44.48 -28.08 -30.48
C ILE A 20 -44.64 -27.41 -29.10
N LEU A 21 -45.76 -27.62 -28.42
CA LEU A 21 -45.98 -27.06 -27.08
C LEU A 21 -44.98 -27.59 -26.06
N THR A 22 -44.66 -28.89 -26.08
CA THR A 22 -43.63 -29.46 -25.21
C THR A 22 -42.25 -28.89 -25.50
N LEU A 23 -41.92 -28.63 -26.77
CA LEU A 23 -40.65 -28.00 -27.15
C LEU A 23 -40.57 -26.54 -26.71
N ILE A 24 -41.67 -25.79 -26.78
CA ILE A 24 -41.72 -24.40 -26.27
C ILE A 24 -41.55 -24.39 -24.76
N VAL A 25 -42.25 -25.27 -24.03
CA VAL A 25 -42.12 -25.37 -22.56
C VAL A 25 -40.72 -25.82 -22.16
N MET A 26 -40.12 -26.77 -22.87
CA MET A 26 -38.74 -27.18 -22.62
C MET A 26 -37.76 -26.03 -22.91
N GLY A 27 -37.97 -25.26 -23.98
CA GLY A 27 -37.17 -24.10 -24.32
C GLY A 27 -37.21 -23.01 -23.24
N THR A 28 -38.40 -22.66 -22.75
CA THR A 28 -38.54 -21.66 -21.67
C THR A 28 -37.94 -22.15 -20.35
N LEU A 29 -38.05 -23.44 -20.06
CA LEU A 29 -37.53 -24.04 -18.83
C LEU A 29 -35.99 -24.10 -18.81
N VAL A 30 -35.36 -24.34 -19.96
CA VAL A 30 -33.89 -24.23 -20.10
C VAL A 30 -33.41 -22.80 -19.85
N GLU A 31 -34.10 -21.80 -20.40
CA GLU A 31 -33.75 -20.39 -20.19
C GLU A 31 -33.88 -19.97 -18.72
N VAL A 32 -34.91 -20.44 -18.02
CA VAL A 32 -35.07 -20.20 -16.58
C VAL A 32 -33.94 -20.84 -15.78
N PHE A 33 -33.53 -22.06 -16.11
CA PHE A 33 -32.42 -22.70 -15.42
C PHE A 33 -31.08 -22.03 -15.67
N ASP A 34 -30.84 -21.53 -16.89
CA ASP A 34 -29.63 -20.76 -17.19
C ASP A 34 -29.58 -19.48 -16.35
N ARG A 35 -30.68 -18.71 -16.31
CA ARG A 35 -30.79 -17.50 -15.48
C ARG A 35 -30.62 -17.77 -13.98
N ILE A 36 -31.16 -18.87 -13.48
CA ILE A 36 -30.97 -19.26 -12.07
C ILE A 36 -29.53 -19.67 -11.83
N GLY A 37 -28.93 -20.42 -12.76
CA GLY A 37 -27.53 -20.87 -12.68
C GLY A 37 -26.55 -19.70 -12.61
N THR A 38 -26.69 -18.72 -13.50
CA THR A 38 -25.86 -17.50 -13.50
C THR A 38 -26.06 -16.69 -12.23
N SER A 39 -27.31 -16.47 -11.81
CA SER A 39 -27.62 -15.74 -10.58
C SER A 39 -27.03 -16.40 -9.32
N VAL A 40 -27.07 -17.73 -9.24
CA VAL A 40 -26.46 -18.49 -8.13
C VAL A 40 -24.94 -18.37 -8.17
N SER A 41 -24.33 -18.43 -9.35
CA SER A 41 -22.88 -18.26 -9.52
C SER A 41 -22.42 -16.86 -9.10
N GLU A 42 -23.09 -15.82 -9.56
CA GLU A 42 -22.83 -14.43 -9.17
C GLU A 42 -23.00 -14.24 -7.65
N SER A 43 -24.05 -14.81 -7.06
CA SER A 43 -24.28 -14.72 -5.62
C SER A 43 -23.18 -15.40 -4.81
N ARG A 44 -22.67 -16.56 -5.26
CA ARG A 44 -21.57 -17.27 -4.59
C ARG A 44 -20.26 -16.49 -4.68
N SER A 45 -19.94 -15.98 -5.87
CA SER A 45 -18.75 -15.16 -6.11
C SER A 45 -18.77 -13.89 -5.24
N ALA A 46 -19.93 -13.23 -5.11
CA ALA A 46 -20.07 -12.05 -4.27
C ALA A 46 -19.90 -12.35 -2.78
N LEU A 47 -20.39 -13.51 -2.32
CA LEU A 47 -20.18 -13.97 -0.95
C LEU A 47 -18.70 -14.28 -0.68
N GLU A 48 -18.05 -15.03 -1.58
CA GLU A 48 -16.62 -15.36 -1.46
C GLU A 48 -15.75 -14.10 -1.44
N MET A 49 -16.02 -13.12 -2.30
CA MET A 49 -15.30 -11.84 -2.28
C MET A 49 -15.50 -11.11 -0.95
N ASN A 50 -16.72 -11.06 -0.41
CA ASN A 50 -16.98 -10.41 0.88
C ASN A 50 -16.23 -11.10 2.02
N ASP A 51 -16.16 -12.43 2.01
CA ASP A 51 -15.41 -13.18 3.02
C ASP A 51 -13.91 -12.94 2.90
N ARG A 52 -13.35 -12.93 1.67
CA ARG A 52 -11.95 -12.55 1.42
C ARG A 52 -11.65 -11.13 1.90
N LEU A 53 -12.50 -10.15 1.55
CA LEU A 53 -12.35 -8.75 1.95
C LEU A 53 -12.35 -8.59 3.48
N ARG A 54 -13.22 -9.31 4.19
CA ARG A 54 -13.28 -9.31 5.65
C ARG A 54 -12.04 -9.95 6.28
N ASN A 55 -11.61 -11.10 5.77
CA ASN A 55 -10.39 -11.74 6.26
C ASN A 55 -9.15 -10.85 6.06
N THR A 56 -9.03 -10.18 4.91
CA THR A 56 -7.95 -9.22 4.64
C THR A 56 -8.01 -8.03 5.58
N ARG A 57 -9.21 -7.47 5.82
CA ARG A 57 -9.44 -6.40 6.79
C ARG A 57 -8.98 -6.82 8.19
N ASP A 58 -9.39 -8.00 8.65
CA ASP A 58 -9.08 -8.49 9.98
C ASP A 58 -7.58 -8.80 10.13
N GLN A 59 -6.94 -9.34 9.09
CA GLN A 59 -5.49 -9.55 9.06
C GLN A 59 -4.73 -8.23 9.14
N LEU A 60 -5.11 -7.23 8.33
CA LEU A 60 -4.49 -5.91 8.33
C LEU A 60 -4.70 -5.17 9.66
N GLN A 61 -5.90 -5.27 10.23
CA GLN A 61 -6.21 -4.73 11.56
C GLN A 61 -5.37 -5.41 12.66
N SER A 62 -5.19 -6.73 12.57
CA SER A 62 -4.35 -7.48 13.51
C SER A 62 -2.89 -7.03 13.42
N ASP A 63 -2.34 -6.88 12.22
CA ASP A 63 -0.96 -6.41 12.02
C ASP A 63 -0.76 -5.00 12.58
N LEU A 64 -1.69 -4.08 12.32
CA LEU A 64 -1.64 -2.70 12.83
C LEU A 64 -1.78 -2.61 14.35
N THR A 65 -2.52 -3.53 14.96
CA THR A 65 -2.66 -3.59 16.43
C THR A 65 -1.41 -4.20 17.08
N ALA A 66 -0.72 -5.07 16.36
CA ALA A 66 0.46 -5.81 16.81
C ALA A 66 1.79 -5.06 16.61
N LEU A 67 1.75 -3.76 16.29
CA LEU A 67 2.94 -2.93 16.10
C LEU A 67 3.87 -2.94 17.32
N THR A 68 5.17 -3.11 17.08
CA THR A 68 6.19 -3.07 18.14
C THR A 68 6.66 -1.65 18.45
N CYS A 69 6.70 -0.78 17.44
CA CYS A 69 7.23 0.57 17.55
C CYS A 69 6.11 1.61 17.78
N PRO A 70 6.25 2.56 18.72
CA PRO A 70 5.37 3.73 18.75
C PRO A 70 5.58 4.54 17.46
N THR A 71 4.49 5.03 16.87
CA THR A 71 4.52 5.83 15.64
C THR A 71 4.90 7.29 15.94
N VAL A 72 6.05 7.45 16.59
CA VAL A 72 6.68 8.72 16.95
C VAL A 72 8.06 8.75 16.30
N PRO A 73 8.44 9.85 15.63
CA PRO A 73 9.77 9.97 15.05
C PRO A 73 10.89 9.96 16.10
N TRP A 74 12.13 9.74 15.65
CA TRP A 74 13.33 9.66 16.49
C TRP A 74 13.39 8.42 17.37
N ALA A 75 13.10 7.26 16.77
CA ALA A 75 13.27 5.97 17.40
C ALA A 75 14.75 5.68 17.69
N ARG A 76 15.02 5.17 18.88
CA ARG A 76 16.38 4.81 19.33
C ARG A 76 16.62 3.32 19.10
N PRO A 77 17.69 2.89 18.38
CA PRO A 77 17.96 1.48 18.14
C PRO A 77 18.12 0.65 19.41
N GLU A 78 18.63 1.25 20.49
CA GLU A 78 18.82 0.58 21.78
C GLU A 78 17.50 0.18 22.45
N ALA A 79 16.40 0.86 22.09
CA ALA A 79 15.08 0.51 22.58
C ALA A 79 14.56 -0.80 21.96
N GLY A 80 15.12 -1.25 20.83
CA GLY A 80 14.77 -2.51 20.19
C GLY A 80 13.30 -2.61 19.78
N LEU A 81 12.70 -1.49 19.35
CA LEU A 81 11.27 -1.39 19.05
C LEU A 81 10.94 -1.64 17.58
N GLY A 82 11.94 -1.64 16.68
CA GLY A 82 11.74 -1.74 15.24
C GLY A 82 11.30 -0.41 14.62
N TYR A 83 10.46 -0.49 13.59
CA TYR A 83 10.01 0.69 12.84
C TYR A 83 8.55 0.62 12.39
N PHE A 84 8.07 1.80 12.01
CA PHE A 84 6.87 1.99 11.21
C PHE A 84 7.20 2.95 10.06
N GLU A 85 6.81 2.59 8.85
CA GLU A 85 7.06 3.34 7.64
C GLU A 85 5.85 3.26 6.70
N LEU A 86 5.45 4.41 6.18
CA LEU A 86 4.43 4.54 5.16
C LEU A 86 5.04 5.34 4.01
N VAL A 87 5.07 4.74 2.83
CA VAL A 87 5.55 5.36 1.60
C VAL A 87 4.33 5.65 0.74
N GLU A 88 4.05 6.93 0.54
CA GLU A 88 3.09 7.41 -0.45
C GLU A 88 3.72 7.33 -1.84
N GLY A 89 2.99 6.75 -2.79
CA GLY A 89 3.45 6.66 -4.15
C GLY A 89 3.26 7.95 -4.97
N PRO A 90 3.87 8.03 -6.16
CA PRO A 90 3.80 9.22 -7.01
C PRO A 90 2.38 9.53 -7.55
N ARG A 91 1.41 8.59 -7.48
CA ARG A 91 0.09 8.71 -8.11
C ARG A 91 -1.01 9.28 -7.21
N ASN A 92 -0.66 10.27 -6.40
CA ASN A 92 -1.60 11.11 -5.66
C ASN A 92 -2.83 11.55 -6.50
N ALA A 93 -4.02 11.32 -5.95
CA ALA A 93 -5.32 11.65 -6.56
C ALA A 93 -5.52 13.15 -6.91
N GLY A 94 -4.62 14.04 -6.47
CA GLY A 94 -4.76 15.49 -6.57
C GLY A 94 -4.02 16.22 -7.70
N TYR A 95 -3.17 15.58 -8.51
CA TYR A 95 -2.34 16.30 -9.51
C TYR A 95 -2.53 15.81 -10.95
N GLY A 96 -3.42 16.49 -11.68
CA GLY A 96 -3.72 16.26 -13.09
C GLY A 96 -2.78 16.95 -14.08
N THR A 97 -1.45 16.92 -13.90
CA THR A 97 -0.52 17.60 -14.82
C THR A 97 0.72 16.78 -15.24
N GLY A 98 0.70 15.45 -15.09
CA GLY A 98 1.74 14.56 -15.63
C GLY A 98 1.25 13.78 -16.84
N SER A 99 1.99 13.85 -17.95
CA SER A 99 1.73 13.12 -19.20
C SER A 99 1.45 11.64 -18.94
N LYS A 100 0.25 11.18 -19.32
CA LYS A 100 -0.24 9.81 -19.15
C LYS A 100 0.32 8.89 -20.25
N THR A 101 1.53 8.38 -20.10
CA THR A 101 2.11 7.45 -21.10
C THR A 101 2.08 5.97 -20.72
N ASP A 102 1.80 5.59 -19.48
CA ASP A 102 1.94 4.17 -19.05
C ASP A 102 0.65 3.49 -18.56
N LEU A 103 -0.50 3.81 -19.17
CA LEU A 103 -1.67 2.91 -19.17
C LEU A 103 -1.92 2.49 -20.61
N ALA A 104 -1.24 1.41 -20.99
CA ALA A 104 -1.44 0.75 -22.28
C ALA A 104 -2.91 0.34 -22.43
N ALA A 105 -3.61 1.02 -23.35
CA ALA A 105 -4.58 0.58 -24.35
C ALA A 105 -5.58 -0.59 -24.13
N ASN A 106 -5.56 -1.37 -23.05
CA ASN A 106 -6.42 -2.55 -22.86
C ASN A 106 -7.33 -2.47 -21.62
N SER A 107 -7.83 -1.28 -21.28
CA SER A 107 -8.96 -1.15 -20.35
C SER A 107 -10.26 -1.62 -21.03
N LEU A 108 -10.95 -2.58 -20.42
CA LEU A 108 -12.20 -3.26 -20.87
C LEU A 108 -13.46 -2.35 -20.96
N TYR A 109 -13.31 -1.04 -21.14
CA TYR A 109 -14.42 -0.08 -21.28
C TYR A 109 -14.28 0.76 -22.57
N PRO A 110 -15.40 1.03 -23.29
CA PRO A 110 -15.37 1.48 -24.68
C PRO A 110 -14.72 2.87 -24.85
N ASN A 111 -13.71 2.89 -25.72
CA ASN A 111 -12.77 3.96 -26.01
C ASN A 111 -13.25 4.84 -27.17
N ASN A 112 -13.96 5.93 -26.88
CA ASN A 112 -14.43 6.85 -27.93
C ASN A 112 -14.21 8.34 -27.65
N GLN A 113 -13.43 8.70 -26.64
CA GLN A 113 -12.95 10.06 -26.44
C GLN A 113 -11.53 10.01 -25.87
N ALA A 114 -10.62 10.82 -26.42
CA ALA A 114 -9.21 10.97 -26.04
C ALA A 114 -8.99 11.60 -24.65
N SER A 115 -9.90 11.34 -23.72
CA SER A 115 -9.70 11.52 -22.29
C SER A 115 -9.82 10.12 -21.71
N LEU A 116 -8.67 9.44 -21.59
CA LEU A 116 -8.55 8.27 -20.74
C LEU A 116 -9.12 8.69 -19.39
N VAL A 117 -10.33 8.21 -19.08
CA VAL A 117 -10.93 8.35 -17.76
C VAL A 117 -9.96 7.61 -16.87
N ASP A 118 -9.09 8.39 -16.24
CA ASP A 118 -8.08 7.84 -15.39
C ASP A 118 -8.84 7.22 -14.24
N HIS A 119 -8.70 5.91 -14.09
CA HIS A 119 -9.24 5.20 -12.95
C HIS A 119 -8.65 5.70 -11.61
N ARG A 120 -7.86 6.79 -11.59
CA ARG A 120 -7.53 7.63 -10.41
C ARG A 120 -8.75 8.07 -9.57
N THR A 121 -9.96 8.15 -10.13
CA THR A 121 -11.18 8.35 -9.30
C THR A 121 -11.70 7.06 -8.66
N LEU A 122 -11.21 5.90 -9.09
CA LEU A 122 -11.51 4.59 -8.51
C LEU A 122 -10.64 4.28 -7.27
N GLY A 123 -9.66 5.12 -6.95
CA GLY A 123 -8.92 5.16 -5.68
C GLY A 123 -7.40 5.01 -5.86
N ASP A 124 -6.65 5.43 -4.83
CA ASP A 124 -5.19 5.29 -4.79
C ASP A 124 -4.77 3.84 -4.53
N PHE A 125 -3.59 3.44 -4.99
CA PHE A 125 -3.11 2.06 -4.87
C PHE A 125 -1.59 1.93 -4.74
N ASP A 126 -0.82 2.99 -4.89
CA ASP A 126 0.65 2.89 -4.92
C ASP A 126 1.31 3.10 -3.56
N ASP A 127 0.51 3.06 -2.49
CA ASP A 127 0.97 3.09 -1.11
C ASP A 127 1.67 1.80 -0.69
N ILE A 128 2.68 1.96 0.16
CA ILE A 128 3.41 0.87 0.79
C ILE A 128 3.42 1.11 2.28
N LEU A 129 2.97 0.12 3.02
CA LEU A 129 2.98 0.13 4.48
C LEU A 129 3.96 -0.94 4.96
N ALA A 130 5.03 -0.52 5.60
CA ALA A 130 6.08 -1.39 6.13
C ALA A 130 6.20 -1.20 7.64
N MET A 131 6.21 -2.29 8.39
CA MET A 131 6.19 -2.22 9.85
C MET A 131 6.75 -3.47 10.51
N THR A 132 7.13 -3.31 11.76
CA THR A 132 7.50 -4.42 12.65
C THR A 132 6.36 -4.76 13.57
N VAL A 133 6.06 -6.05 13.69
CA VAL A 133 4.97 -6.57 14.50
C VAL A 133 5.46 -7.66 15.46
N ARG A 134 4.75 -7.81 16.58
CA ARG A 134 4.93 -8.89 17.53
C ARG A 134 3.61 -9.59 17.80
N THR A 135 3.62 -10.90 17.68
CA THR A 135 2.48 -11.76 18.06
C THR A 135 2.68 -12.29 19.48
N ASP A 136 1.66 -12.17 20.33
CA ASP A 136 1.61 -12.83 21.64
C ASP A 136 1.02 -14.25 21.54
N GLY A 137 0.55 -14.64 20.36
CA GLY A 137 -0.14 -15.91 20.09
C GLY A 137 0.73 -16.90 19.32
N GLU A 138 0.20 -17.42 18.21
CA GLU A 138 0.96 -18.31 17.33
C GLU A 138 2.13 -17.54 16.69
N PRO A 139 3.36 -18.07 16.71
CA PRO A 139 4.51 -17.41 16.11
C PRO A 139 4.40 -17.39 14.60
N PHE A 140 5.07 -16.41 13.98
CA PHE A 140 5.23 -16.39 12.54
C PHE A 140 6.16 -17.53 12.11
N VAL A 141 5.77 -18.22 11.04
CA VAL A 141 6.50 -19.37 10.50
C VAL A 141 7.03 -19.03 9.12
N GLY A 142 8.31 -19.29 8.89
CA GLY A 142 9.02 -18.95 7.66
C GLY A 142 10.13 -19.95 7.34
N ARG A 143 10.71 -19.83 6.16
CA ARG A 143 11.78 -20.71 5.68
C ARG A 143 13.16 -20.10 5.93
N ALA A 144 14.10 -20.92 6.33
CA ALA A 144 15.53 -20.63 6.33
C ALA A 144 16.26 -21.70 5.52
N GLY A 145 16.51 -21.46 4.24
CA GLY A 145 17.22 -22.43 3.42
C GLY A 145 16.35 -23.64 3.11
N THR A 146 16.52 -24.75 3.82
CA THR A 146 15.65 -25.96 3.70
C THR A 146 14.87 -26.24 4.97
N VAL A 147 15.10 -25.44 6.02
CA VAL A 147 14.52 -25.63 7.34
C VAL A 147 13.40 -24.62 7.55
N THR A 148 12.46 -24.95 8.42
CA THR A 148 11.44 -24.02 8.91
C THR A 148 11.92 -23.38 10.20
N VAL A 149 11.68 -22.09 10.34
CA VAL A 149 11.99 -21.29 11.53
C VAL A 149 10.72 -20.58 11.97
N GLU A 150 10.63 -20.32 13.27
CA GLU A 150 9.54 -19.58 13.89
C GLU A 150 10.10 -18.34 14.58
N SER A 151 9.37 -17.23 14.56
CA SER A 151 9.66 -16.04 15.36
C SER A 151 8.38 -15.39 15.85
N ASP A 152 8.40 -14.86 17.07
CA ASP A 152 7.33 -14.03 17.63
C ASP A 152 7.26 -12.64 17.01
N THR A 153 8.31 -12.25 16.27
CA THR A 153 8.47 -10.94 15.68
C THR A 153 8.74 -11.04 14.19
N ALA A 154 8.11 -10.16 13.43
CA ALA A 154 8.24 -10.13 11.97
C ALA A 154 8.25 -8.69 11.45
N GLU A 155 8.97 -8.50 10.35
CA GLU A 155 8.88 -7.36 9.47
C GLU A 155 7.82 -7.67 8.41
N ILE A 156 6.78 -6.84 8.33
CA ILE A 156 5.64 -7.01 7.43
C ILE A 156 5.56 -5.83 6.47
N ILE A 157 5.38 -6.14 5.19
CA ILE A 157 5.22 -5.14 4.15
C ILE A 157 3.94 -5.41 3.36
N TRP A 158 3.05 -4.44 3.35
CA TRP A 158 1.84 -4.39 2.55
C TRP A 158 2.04 -3.47 1.36
N TYR A 159 1.69 -3.93 0.17
CA TYR A 159 1.82 -3.17 -1.06
C TYR A 159 0.88 -3.71 -2.14
N ALA A 160 0.56 -2.91 -3.15
CA ALA A 160 -0.18 -3.36 -4.32
C ALA A 160 0.66 -3.30 -5.60
N ILE A 161 0.38 -4.21 -6.52
CA ILE A 161 0.96 -4.22 -7.87
C ILE A 161 -0.17 -4.21 -8.89
N GLU A 162 -0.03 -3.37 -9.91
CA GLU A 162 -0.92 -3.35 -11.06
C GLU A 162 -0.74 -4.60 -11.93
N ASN A 163 -1.86 -5.25 -12.21
CA ASN A 163 -1.94 -6.36 -13.14
C ASN A 163 -1.89 -5.82 -14.57
N ARG A 164 -0.90 -6.27 -15.32
CA ARG A 164 -0.68 -5.99 -16.73
C ARG A 164 -1.33 -7.06 -17.59
N ASP A 165 -1.48 -6.75 -18.87
CA ASP A 165 -1.94 -7.71 -19.86
C ASP A 165 -0.75 -8.50 -20.43
N ARG A 166 -0.68 -9.79 -20.08
CA ARG A 166 0.38 -10.70 -20.54
C ARG A 166 0.48 -10.77 -22.06
N ALA A 167 -0.66 -10.80 -22.77
CA ALA A 167 -0.65 -10.90 -24.22
C ALA A 167 -0.11 -9.61 -24.86
N ALA A 168 -0.49 -8.46 -24.31
CA ALA A 168 0.02 -7.16 -24.75
C ALA A 168 1.52 -7.01 -24.49
N ASP A 169 1.99 -7.38 -23.29
CA ASP A 169 3.40 -7.30 -22.93
C ASP A 169 4.26 -8.26 -23.77
N GLN A 170 3.79 -9.49 -24.01
CA GLN A 170 4.46 -10.44 -24.90
C GLN A 170 4.52 -9.93 -26.35
N ALA A 171 3.46 -9.31 -26.85
CA ALA A 171 3.45 -8.69 -28.19
C ALA A 171 4.41 -7.49 -28.28
N ALA A 172 4.61 -6.76 -27.17
CA ALA A 172 5.57 -5.67 -27.05
C ALA A 172 7.03 -6.15 -26.81
N GLY A 173 7.27 -7.45 -26.72
CA GLY A 173 8.59 -8.02 -26.44
C GLY A 173 9.07 -7.83 -24.99
N MET A 174 8.17 -7.51 -24.06
CA MET A 174 8.47 -7.38 -22.64
C MET A 174 8.39 -8.74 -21.94
N SER A 175 9.35 -9.03 -21.07
CA SER A 175 9.35 -10.21 -20.20
C SER A 175 9.40 -9.75 -18.74
N LEU A 176 8.23 -9.67 -18.11
CA LEU A 176 8.09 -9.30 -16.71
C LEU A 176 7.83 -10.52 -15.82
N PRO A 177 8.15 -10.46 -14.51
CA PRO A 177 7.81 -11.51 -13.57
C PRO A 177 6.29 -11.77 -13.49
N GLU A 178 5.90 -13.02 -13.22
CA GLU A 178 4.50 -13.50 -13.20
C GLU A 178 3.56 -12.69 -12.28
N ILE A 179 4.14 -12.03 -11.28
CA ILE A 179 3.46 -11.20 -10.28
C ILE A 179 2.62 -10.07 -10.90
N HIS A 180 3.00 -9.63 -12.11
CA HIS A 180 2.31 -8.59 -12.86
C HIS A 180 1.08 -9.12 -13.57
N TYR A 181 0.77 -10.40 -13.52
CA TYR A 181 -0.31 -11.01 -14.31
C TYR A 181 -1.34 -11.75 -13.43
N GLN A 182 -1.46 -11.36 -12.15
CA GLN A 182 -2.33 -12.04 -11.18
C GLN A 182 -3.73 -11.41 -11.10
N GLY A 183 -4.65 -11.83 -11.97
CA GLY A 183 -6.04 -11.33 -11.97
C GLY A 183 -6.37 -10.52 -13.23
N GLU A 184 -7.42 -9.72 -13.19
CA GLU A 184 -7.84 -8.97 -14.37
C GLU A 184 -6.83 -7.86 -14.74
N PRO A 185 -6.45 -7.74 -16.02
CA PRO A 185 -5.61 -6.65 -16.49
C PRO A 185 -6.21 -5.28 -16.16
N GLY A 186 -5.38 -4.37 -15.65
CA GLY A 186 -5.82 -3.05 -15.21
C GLY A 186 -6.45 -3.01 -13.81
N LEU A 187 -6.54 -4.13 -13.09
CA LEU A 187 -6.77 -4.15 -11.64
C LEU A 187 -5.45 -4.34 -10.89
N ARG A 188 -5.51 -4.50 -9.56
CA ARG A 188 -4.33 -4.65 -8.71
C ARG A 188 -4.43 -5.90 -7.85
N THR A 189 -3.27 -6.37 -7.43
CA THR A 189 -3.14 -7.41 -6.42
C THR A 189 -2.44 -6.84 -5.20
N VAL A 190 -3.05 -7.00 -4.03
CA VAL A 190 -2.48 -6.62 -2.74
C VAL A 190 -1.71 -7.81 -2.18
N TYR A 191 -0.48 -7.51 -1.78
CA TYR A 191 0.46 -8.45 -1.20
C TYR A 191 0.75 -8.09 0.25
N ARG A 192 0.98 -9.11 1.06
CA ARG A 192 1.48 -9.03 2.44
C ARG A 192 2.70 -9.92 2.55
N ARG A 193 3.88 -9.31 2.55
CA ARG A 193 5.15 -10.00 2.76
C ARG A 193 5.46 -10.08 4.24
N VAL A 194 5.90 -11.24 4.70
CA VAL A 194 6.32 -11.48 6.09
C VAL A 194 7.75 -11.98 6.09
N LEU A 195 8.62 -11.27 6.81
CA LEU A 195 10.01 -11.65 7.03
C LEU A 195 10.24 -11.81 8.52
N LEU A 196 10.69 -12.99 8.96
CA LEU A 196 10.93 -13.26 10.36
C LEU A 196 12.10 -12.42 10.89
N VAL A 197 11.92 -11.77 12.02
CA VAL A 197 13.02 -11.18 12.78
C VAL A 197 13.66 -12.30 13.60
N ALA A 198 14.75 -12.87 13.08
CA ALA A 198 15.35 -14.09 13.62
C ALA A 198 16.89 -13.99 13.65
N PRO A 199 17.46 -13.13 14.52
CA PRO A 199 18.90 -12.87 14.57
C PRO A 199 19.74 -14.10 14.96
N TRP A 200 19.14 -15.11 15.60
CA TRP A 200 19.81 -16.35 15.99
C TRP A 200 20.03 -17.34 14.84
N VAL A 201 19.39 -17.13 13.68
CA VAL A 201 19.53 -18.03 12.53
C VAL A 201 20.83 -17.72 11.79
N SER A 202 21.68 -18.74 11.64
CA SER A 202 22.87 -18.61 10.79
C SER A 202 22.47 -18.53 9.32
N LEU A 203 22.87 -17.43 8.68
CA LEU A 203 22.68 -17.20 7.25
C LEU A 203 24.01 -17.34 6.48
N ALA A 204 24.98 -18.06 7.06
CA ALA A 204 26.28 -18.28 6.44
C ALA A 204 26.13 -18.96 5.08
N GLY A 205 26.72 -18.37 4.03
CA GLY A 205 26.62 -18.87 2.66
C GLY A 205 25.30 -18.55 1.95
N ALA A 206 24.36 -17.83 2.59
CA ALA A 206 23.22 -17.28 1.89
C ALA A 206 23.67 -16.20 0.89
N SER A 207 22.97 -16.08 -0.24
CA SER A 207 23.28 -15.05 -1.22
C SER A 207 23.11 -13.66 -0.62
N VAL A 208 24.05 -12.75 -0.92
CA VAL A 208 23.89 -11.32 -0.64
C VAL A 208 22.99 -10.63 -1.67
N GLY A 209 22.73 -11.29 -2.80
CA GLY A 209 21.94 -10.77 -3.90
C GLY A 209 20.43 -10.80 -3.70
N ALA A 210 19.75 -10.44 -4.77
CA ALA A 210 18.29 -10.41 -4.84
C ALA A 210 17.63 -11.81 -4.91
N ASP A 211 18.38 -12.88 -4.85
CA ASP A 211 17.87 -14.25 -4.79
C ASP A 211 17.71 -14.75 -3.33
N TYR A 212 18.25 -14.01 -2.34
CA TYR A 212 18.13 -14.35 -0.91
C TYR A 212 16.69 -14.65 -0.47
N TYR A 213 15.79 -13.71 -0.73
CA TYR A 213 14.38 -13.78 -0.34
C TYR A 213 13.56 -14.81 -1.16
N ASP A 214 14.15 -15.47 -2.16
CA ASP A 214 13.52 -16.62 -2.81
C ASP A 214 13.72 -17.91 -1.97
N THR A 215 14.69 -17.95 -1.07
CA THR A 215 14.98 -19.14 -0.25
C THR A 215 14.78 -18.90 1.25
N TYR A 216 14.90 -17.66 1.69
CA TYR A 216 14.80 -17.26 3.09
C TYR A 216 13.64 -16.27 3.30
N ASP A 217 12.79 -16.56 4.27
CA ASP A 217 11.72 -15.68 4.73
C ASP A 217 12.17 -14.96 6.03
N ILE A 218 13.45 -14.56 6.12
CA ILE A 218 14.07 -13.94 7.30
C ILE A 218 14.50 -12.52 6.94
N SER A 219 14.23 -11.56 7.81
CA SER A 219 14.72 -10.18 7.68
C SER A 219 16.23 -10.15 7.94
N ALA A 220 17.01 -9.63 6.99
CA ALA A 220 18.46 -9.68 7.06
C ALA A 220 19.15 -8.49 6.40
N ARG A 221 20.13 -7.92 7.10
CA ARG A 221 21.10 -6.94 6.56
C ARG A 221 22.31 -7.63 5.94
N VAL A 222 23.13 -6.84 5.26
CA VAL A 222 24.45 -7.28 4.77
C VAL A 222 25.52 -6.63 5.62
N GLU A 223 26.35 -7.43 6.27
CA GLU A 223 27.47 -6.98 7.08
C GLU A 223 28.73 -7.71 6.64
N GLY A 224 29.78 -6.97 6.27
CA GLY A 224 31.04 -7.57 5.79
C GLY A 224 30.90 -8.49 4.57
N GLY A 225 29.87 -8.28 3.73
CA GLY A 225 29.58 -9.13 2.57
C GLY A 225 28.89 -10.45 2.91
N VAL A 226 28.32 -10.58 4.11
CA VAL A 226 27.54 -11.76 4.54
C VAL A 226 26.16 -11.30 5.01
N ARG A 227 25.13 -12.14 4.81
CA ARG A 227 23.80 -11.90 5.37
C ARG A 227 23.80 -12.16 6.87
N VAL A 228 23.27 -11.23 7.64
CA VAL A 228 23.08 -11.35 9.09
C VAL A 228 21.62 -11.09 9.41
N GLY A 229 21.01 -11.94 10.23
CA GLY A 229 19.61 -11.79 10.62
C GLY A 229 19.44 -10.51 11.44
N ASN A 230 18.42 -9.71 11.11
CA ASN A 230 18.17 -8.46 11.80
C ASN A 230 17.59 -8.69 13.19
N THR A 231 17.94 -7.82 14.12
CA THR A 231 17.21 -7.57 15.36
C THR A 231 16.18 -6.45 15.16
N LEU A 232 15.27 -6.26 16.11
CA LEU A 232 14.39 -5.08 16.11
C LEU A 232 15.18 -3.77 16.28
N GLY A 233 16.34 -3.80 16.95
CA GLY A 233 17.23 -2.63 17.03
C GLY A 233 17.78 -2.26 15.65
N ASP A 234 18.30 -3.25 14.92
CA ASP A 234 18.86 -3.06 13.58
C ASP A 234 17.84 -2.49 12.59
N LEU A 235 16.58 -2.95 12.65
CA LEU A 235 15.48 -2.49 11.80
C LEU A 235 15.02 -1.05 12.11
N THR A 236 15.46 -0.47 13.21
CA THR A 236 15.25 0.96 13.50
C THR A 236 15.88 1.81 12.40
N ASN A 237 17.07 1.40 11.91
CA ASN A 237 17.74 2.06 10.82
C ASN A 237 17.21 1.58 9.46
N ARG A 238 17.05 2.52 8.51
CA ARG A 238 16.40 2.27 7.22
C ARG A 238 17.21 1.35 6.30
N GLU A 239 18.53 1.47 6.31
CA GLU A 239 19.45 0.69 5.48
C GLU A 239 19.35 -0.83 5.74
N ASN A 240 18.89 -1.23 6.92
CA ASN A 240 18.74 -2.64 7.29
C ASN A 240 17.37 -3.23 6.92
N ARG A 241 16.41 -2.40 6.51
CA ARG A 241 15.03 -2.81 6.23
C ARG A 241 14.91 -3.51 4.87
N TYR A 242 13.84 -4.26 4.72
CA TYR A 242 13.54 -4.92 3.46
C TYR A 242 13.36 -3.90 2.32
N ALA A 243 13.90 -4.26 1.15
CA ALA A 243 13.84 -3.47 -0.08
C ALA A 243 14.43 -2.05 0.04
N HIS A 244 15.24 -1.76 1.05
CA HIS A 244 16.02 -0.53 1.14
C HIS A 244 17.39 -0.72 0.47
N GLY A 245 17.87 0.30 -0.23
CA GLY A 245 19.00 0.23 -1.17
C GLY A 245 20.31 -0.32 -0.59
N VAL A 246 21.02 -1.11 -1.39
CA VAL A 246 22.31 -1.76 -1.06
C VAL A 246 23.53 -0.90 -1.47
N ALA A 247 23.31 0.28 -2.06
CA ALA A 247 24.37 1.26 -2.25
C ALA A 247 24.49 2.10 -0.96
N ILE A 248 25.55 1.84 -0.20
CA ILE A 248 25.88 2.40 1.12
C ILE A 248 26.06 3.94 1.07
N THR A 249 25.86 4.58 -0.09
CA THR A 249 26.11 6.00 -0.34
C THR A 249 24.84 6.86 -0.44
N ASP A 250 23.65 6.25 -0.51
CA ASP A 250 22.43 6.98 -0.85
C ASP A 250 21.56 7.20 0.40
N PHE A 251 22.09 7.88 1.41
CA PHE A 251 21.29 8.47 2.47
C PHE A 251 20.19 9.35 1.82
N PRO A 252 18.90 9.27 2.23
CA PRO A 252 18.34 8.65 3.43
C PRO A 252 17.88 7.18 3.31
N TYR A 253 18.49 6.40 2.41
CA TYR A 253 18.15 5.00 2.14
C TYR A 253 16.67 4.83 1.75
N PRO A 254 16.28 5.14 0.51
CA PRO A 254 14.89 5.00 0.10
C PRO A 254 14.50 3.53 -0.05
N LEU A 255 13.19 3.30 -0.05
CA LEU A 255 12.64 2.02 -0.48
C LEU A 255 12.75 1.88 -2.01
N ASP A 256 13.45 0.86 -2.46
CA ASP A 256 13.54 0.44 -3.85
C ASP A 256 12.29 -0.37 -4.24
N VAL A 257 11.37 0.31 -4.92
CA VAL A 257 10.11 -0.26 -5.40
C VAL A 257 10.33 -1.36 -6.45
N LEU A 258 11.45 -1.36 -7.16
CA LEU A 258 11.79 -2.44 -8.09
C LEU A 258 12.28 -3.66 -7.31
N ALA A 259 13.09 -3.49 -6.26
CA ALA A 259 13.49 -4.59 -5.38
C ALA A 259 12.29 -5.26 -4.69
N LEU A 260 11.26 -4.47 -4.36
CA LEU A 260 9.96 -4.96 -3.88
C LEU A 260 9.24 -5.83 -4.95
N LYS A 261 9.29 -5.40 -6.23
CA LYS A 261 8.56 -5.97 -7.38
C LYS A 261 9.36 -6.98 -8.23
N ALA A 262 10.59 -7.35 -7.88
CA ALA A 262 11.45 -8.12 -8.79
C ALA A 262 11.33 -9.67 -8.72
N ARG A 263 10.52 -10.27 -7.83
CA ARG A 263 10.82 -11.65 -7.36
C ARG A 263 9.67 -12.66 -7.41
N THR A 264 10.04 -13.94 -7.46
CA THR A 264 9.24 -15.04 -8.03
C THR A 264 8.33 -15.80 -7.06
N ARG A 265 8.47 -15.63 -5.74
CA ARG A 265 7.68 -16.37 -4.72
C ARG A 265 6.42 -15.66 -4.23
N GLN A 266 5.99 -14.60 -4.89
CA GLN A 266 4.91 -13.72 -4.42
C GLN A 266 3.50 -14.35 -4.45
N SER A 267 3.28 -15.49 -5.11
CA SER A 267 1.99 -16.21 -5.01
C SER A 267 1.62 -16.63 -3.58
N ARG A 268 2.60 -16.69 -2.65
CA ARG A 268 2.33 -16.92 -1.21
C ARG A 268 2.02 -15.65 -0.44
N ASP A 269 2.42 -14.50 -0.97
CA ASP A 269 2.24 -13.19 -0.36
C ASP A 269 0.93 -12.54 -0.84
N THR A 270 0.30 -13.10 -1.89
CA THR A 270 -0.98 -12.63 -2.44
C THR A 270 -2.09 -12.75 -1.40
N VAL A 271 -2.70 -11.61 -1.05
CA VAL A 271 -3.81 -11.56 -0.08
C VAL A 271 -5.14 -11.30 -0.78
N LEU A 272 -5.16 -10.39 -1.76
CA LEU A 272 -6.39 -9.96 -2.42
C LEU A 272 -6.11 -9.59 -3.87
N THR A 273 -6.88 -10.17 -4.79
CA THR A 273 -6.82 -9.87 -6.23
C THR A 273 -7.95 -8.92 -6.62
N ASP A 274 -7.86 -8.37 -7.83
CA ASP A 274 -8.92 -7.56 -8.45
C ASP A 274 -9.27 -6.29 -7.64
N VAL A 275 -8.22 -5.72 -7.03
CA VAL A 275 -8.27 -4.53 -6.18
C VAL A 275 -8.26 -3.28 -7.07
N LEU A 276 -9.18 -2.35 -6.78
CA LEU A 276 -9.25 -1.02 -7.36
C LEU A 276 -8.38 -0.02 -6.59
N ALA A 277 -8.38 -0.11 -5.26
CA ALA A 277 -7.68 0.83 -4.38
C ALA A 277 -7.06 0.14 -3.17
N PHE A 278 -5.81 0.49 -2.89
CA PHE A 278 -5.06 0.23 -1.66
C PHE A 278 -4.52 1.59 -1.21
N ASP A 279 -5.31 2.28 -0.42
CA ASP A 279 -5.12 3.71 -0.11
C ASP A 279 -4.91 3.84 1.41
N VAL A 280 -3.77 4.41 1.82
CA VAL A 280 -3.32 4.53 3.20
C VAL A 280 -3.21 6.01 3.57
N ARG A 281 -4.12 6.43 4.44
CA ARG A 281 -4.25 7.83 4.86
C ARG A 281 -3.81 8.01 6.29
N VAL A 282 -3.22 9.17 6.59
CA VAL A 282 -2.80 9.56 7.93
C VAL A 282 -3.78 10.54 8.56
N TYR A 283 -4.01 10.44 9.87
CA TYR A 283 -4.82 11.43 10.56
C TYR A 283 -4.04 12.72 10.79
N ASP A 284 -4.46 13.81 10.12
CA ASP A 284 -3.92 15.14 10.35
C ASP A 284 -4.89 15.96 11.23
N PRO A 285 -4.51 16.31 12.48
CA PRO A 285 -5.34 17.11 13.38
C PRO A 285 -5.55 18.56 12.90
N LEU A 286 -4.71 19.05 11.99
CA LEU A 286 -4.73 20.41 11.50
C LEU A 286 -5.35 20.52 10.08
N ALA A 287 -5.52 19.41 9.36
CA ALA A 287 -6.15 19.41 8.05
C ALA A 287 -7.63 19.87 8.11
N ALA A 288 -7.97 20.86 7.30
CA ALA A 288 -9.27 21.51 7.29
C ALA A 288 -10.30 20.80 6.41
N LEU A 289 -11.50 20.57 6.96
CA LEU A 289 -12.72 20.30 6.21
C LEU A 289 -13.37 21.63 5.84
N LYS A 290 -13.65 21.81 4.56
CA LYS A 290 -14.10 23.08 3.99
C LYS A 290 -15.50 22.99 3.40
N GLN A 291 -16.13 24.14 3.24
CA GLN A 291 -17.44 24.29 2.61
C GLN A 291 -17.35 25.19 1.38
N PHE A 292 -18.10 24.85 0.34
CA PHE A 292 -18.25 25.68 -0.86
C PHE A 292 -19.16 26.89 -0.62
N PRO A 293 -18.73 28.11 -0.97
CA PRO A 293 -19.63 29.27 -0.96
C PRO A 293 -20.66 29.23 -2.10
N PRO A 294 -21.83 29.86 -1.94
CA PRO A 294 -22.41 30.36 -0.70
C PRO A 294 -23.30 29.29 -0.05
N GLY A 295 -22.78 28.58 0.95
CA GLY A 295 -23.58 27.66 1.79
C GLY A 295 -23.87 26.29 1.18
N GLY A 296 -22.96 25.73 0.38
CA GLY A 296 -23.08 24.36 -0.10
C GLY A 296 -23.13 23.36 1.07
N ILE A 297 -24.08 22.42 1.07
CA ILE A 297 -24.21 21.40 2.15
C ILE A 297 -23.04 20.38 2.10
N VAL A 298 -22.29 20.36 1.00
CA VAL A 298 -21.22 19.40 0.78
C VAL A 298 -19.95 19.86 1.50
N LEU A 299 -19.53 19.07 2.47
CA LEU A 299 -18.22 19.16 3.09
C LEU A 299 -17.18 18.65 2.10
N ALA A 300 -16.24 19.51 1.73
CA ALA A 300 -15.07 19.13 0.96
C ALA A 300 -13.98 18.66 1.91
N ARG A 301 -13.38 17.52 1.60
CA ARG A 301 -12.19 16.98 2.25
C ARG A 301 -10.96 17.21 1.37
N PRO A 302 -9.74 17.22 1.90
CA PRO A 302 -8.53 17.49 1.13
C PRO A 302 -8.35 16.67 -0.15
N GLU A 303 -8.86 15.44 -0.17
CA GLU A 303 -8.85 14.53 -1.33
C GLU A 303 -9.91 14.86 -2.40
N ASP A 304 -10.90 15.70 -2.11
CA ASP A 304 -11.95 16.05 -3.06
C ASP A 304 -11.37 17.01 -4.13
N PRO A 305 -11.64 16.76 -5.44
CA PRO A 305 -11.09 17.58 -6.53
C PRO A 305 -11.33 19.09 -6.39
N GLU A 306 -12.43 19.48 -5.74
CA GLU A 306 -12.82 20.88 -5.57
C GLU A 306 -12.41 21.46 -4.21
N TRP A 307 -11.77 20.71 -3.31
CA TRP A 307 -11.43 21.19 -1.96
C TRP A 307 -10.61 22.48 -1.91
N ARG A 308 -9.74 22.69 -2.91
CA ARG A 308 -8.92 23.91 -3.00
C ARG A 308 -9.73 25.17 -3.29
N THR A 309 -10.90 25.02 -3.92
CA THR A 309 -11.78 26.15 -4.26
C THR A 309 -12.77 26.47 -3.14
N ALA A 310 -12.94 25.56 -2.18
CA ALA A 310 -13.68 25.83 -0.95
C ALA A 310 -12.92 26.85 -0.08
N THR A 311 -13.62 27.89 0.40
CA THR A 311 -13.00 29.02 1.12
C THR A 311 -13.41 29.14 2.58
N ILE A 312 -14.43 28.40 3.01
CA ILE A 312 -14.92 28.41 4.39
C ILE A 312 -14.39 27.17 5.11
N GLU A 313 -13.47 27.35 6.06
CA GLU A 313 -13.04 26.28 6.97
C GLU A 313 -14.11 26.08 8.06
N LEU A 314 -14.59 24.84 8.23
CA LEU A 314 -15.61 24.50 9.23
C LEU A 314 -15.02 23.82 10.45
N VAL A 315 -14.12 22.85 10.23
CA VAL A 315 -13.51 22.03 11.28
C VAL A 315 -12.14 21.53 10.82
N LYS A 316 -11.25 21.23 11.75
CA LYS A 316 -9.95 20.59 11.50
C LYS A 316 -9.93 19.16 12.05
N GLY A 317 -9.14 18.29 11.43
CA GLY A 317 -9.03 16.89 11.79
C GLY A 317 -9.68 15.99 10.75
N THR A 318 -8.87 15.42 9.86
CA THR A 318 -9.34 14.43 8.88
C THR A 318 -8.18 13.51 8.46
N TYR A 319 -8.53 12.35 7.93
CA TYR A 319 -7.57 11.49 7.26
C TYR A 319 -7.23 12.07 5.90
N VAL A 320 -5.94 12.13 5.58
CA VAL A 320 -5.38 12.69 4.35
C VAL A 320 -4.24 11.83 3.84
N ASP A 321 -4.01 11.88 2.54
CA ASP A 321 -2.82 11.31 1.90
C ASP A 321 -1.59 12.13 2.31
N LEU A 322 -0.41 11.52 2.34
CA LEU A 322 0.79 12.26 2.71
C LEU A 322 1.07 13.32 1.63
N GLY A 323 1.40 14.53 2.08
CA GLY A 323 1.67 15.71 1.26
C GLY A 323 0.56 16.10 0.28
N PHE A 324 -0.71 15.84 0.61
CA PHE A 324 -1.89 16.11 -0.23
C PHE A 324 -1.97 17.54 -0.83
N TYR A 325 -1.26 18.52 -0.26
CA TYR A 325 -1.22 19.88 -0.77
C TYR A 325 -0.32 20.05 -2.02
N GLY A 326 0.48 19.03 -2.35
CA GLY A 326 1.19 18.87 -3.62
C GLY A 326 2.46 19.72 -3.77
N TRP A 327 3.14 19.49 -4.90
CA TRP A 327 4.49 19.93 -5.31
C TRP A 327 4.83 21.44 -5.26
N ASN A 328 3.87 22.34 -5.02
CA ASN A 328 4.09 23.79 -5.17
C ASN A 328 4.52 24.53 -3.90
N VAL A 329 4.88 23.84 -2.82
CA VAL A 329 5.56 24.48 -1.69
C VAL A 329 7.05 24.40 -1.99
N ASN A 330 7.70 25.53 -2.25
CA ASN A 330 9.13 25.58 -2.48
C ASN A 330 9.84 24.80 -1.36
N VAL A 331 10.50 23.70 -1.73
CA VAL A 331 11.34 22.84 -0.87
C VAL A 331 12.55 23.57 -0.28
N ASN A 332 12.67 24.89 -0.47
CA ASN A 332 13.78 25.72 -0.04
C ASN A 332 13.38 26.69 1.08
N SER A 333 12.13 26.62 1.56
CA SER A 333 11.71 27.39 2.72
C SER A 333 11.34 26.41 3.82
N GLU A 334 11.96 26.55 4.99
CA GLU A 334 11.51 26.04 6.30
C GLU A 334 10.06 26.45 6.66
N GLN A 335 9.29 27.01 5.73
CA GLN A 335 7.88 27.23 5.87
C GLN A 335 7.10 25.91 5.77
N SER A 336 7.31 25.07 6.78
CA SER A 336 6.25 24.84 7.75
C SER A 336 5.39 26.11 7.81
N TYR A 337 4.22 26.13 7.21
CA TYR A 337 3.21 27.08 7.68
C TYR A 337 2.90 26.61 9.10
N PRO A 338 3.39 27.30 10.15
CA PRO A 338 3.13 26.88 11.51
C PRO A 338 1.63 27.17 11.73
N GLY A 339 0.77 26.16 11.55
CA GLY A 339 -0.66 26.26 11.80
C GLY A 339 -1.64 25.78 10.70
N SER A 340 -1.20 25.32 9.52
CA SER A 340 -2.14 24.89 8.45
C SER A 340 -2.36 23.38 8.34
N SER A 341 -1.32 22.52 8.42
CA SER A 341 -1.45 21.04 8.42
C SER A 341 -0.10 20.35 8.69
N LEU A 342 -0.07 19.24 9.44
CA LEU A 342 1.17 18.50 9.80
C LEU A 342 1.70 17.62 8.66
N PHE A 343 0.83 17.14 7.79
CA PHE A 343 1.16 16.18 6.73
C PHE A 343 0.84 16.72 5.33
N SER A 344 0.60 18.03 5.17
CA SER A 344 0.23 18.64 3.88
C SER A 344 1.41 18.91 2.96
N SER A 345 2.58 19.21 3.52
CA SER A 345 3.76 19.59 2.76
C SER A 345 4.51 18.38 2.22
N GLY A 346 5.48 18.65 1.34
CA GLY A 346 6.55 17.70 1.06
C GLY A 346 7.37 17.35 2.31
N PRO A 347 8.27 16.38 2.18
CA PRO A 347 9.14 15.95 3.27
C PRO A 347 10.05 17.08 3.76
N HIS A 348 10.45 17.03 5.03
CA HIS A 348 11.40 17.97 5.64
C HIS A 348 12.71 18.01 4.85
N VAL A 349 13.30 19.19 4.68
CA VAL A 349 14.50 19.38 3.84
C VAL A 349 15.69 18.58 4.36
N ALA A 350 15.90 18.56 5.68
CA ALA A 350 16.94 17.76 6.34
C ALA A 350 16.68 16.24 6.33
N SER A 351 15.57 15.77 5.73
CA SER A 351 15.39 14.33 5.46
C SER A 351 16.13 13.85 4.22
N ASN A 352 16.60 14.78 3.38
CA ASN A 352 17.49 14.50 2.25
C ASN A 352 18.49 15.67 2.09
N PRO A 353 19.40 15.83 3.06
CA PRO A 353 20.23 17.03 3.17
C PRO A 353 21.24 17.15 2.01
N LYS A 354 21.69 16.03 1.44
CA LYS A 354 22.62 16.00 0.29
C LYS A 354 22.05 16.51 -1.04
N GLY A 355 20.75 16.83 -1.10
CA GLY A 355 20.09 17.32 -2.31
C GLY A 355 20.35 16.45 -3.54
N LEU A 356 20.65 15.15 -3.33
CA LEU A 356 20.94 14.20 -4.39
C LEU A 356 19.80 14.31 -5.38
N THR A 357 20.15 14.47 -6.67
CA THR A 357 19.19 14.72 -7.76
C THR A 357 17.97 13.83 -7.52
N PRO A 358 16.75 14.37 -7.47
CA PRO A 358 15.56 13.60 -7.14
C PRO A 358 15.52 12.46 -8.15
N HIS A 359 15.89 11.26 -7.71
CA HIS A 359 15.76 10.12 -8.59
C HIS A 359 14.25 9.99 -8.81
N PRO A 360 13.79 9.55 -9.99
CA PRO A 360 12.38 9.72 -10.43
C PRO A 360 11.31 8.98 -9.59
N PHE A 361 11.73 8.46 -8.44
CA PHE A 361 11.01 7.66 -7.44
C PHE A 361 11.13 8.29 -6.02
N TRP A 362 11.67 9.52 -5.89
CA TRP A 362 12.10 10.16 -4.64
C TRP A 362 11.23 11.36 -4.23
N ASP A 363 10.13 11.59 -4.94
CA ASP A 363 9.04 12.43 -4.47
C ASP A 363 8.15 11.71 -3.43
N ASN A 364 8.58 10.53 -2.98
CA ASN A 364 7.82 9.68 -2.09
C ASN A 364 7.71 10.33 -0.71
N ARG A 365 6.53 10.84 -0.45
CA ARG A 365 6.15 11.40 0.83
C ARG A 365 6.09 10.25 1.81
N THR A 366 7.17 10.10 2.56
CA THR A 366 7.38 8.92 3.37
C THR A 366 7.27 9.29 4.83
N TYR A 367 6.27 8.78 5.53
CA TYR A 367 6.30 8.81 6.98
C TYR A 367 7.24 7.72 7.49
N CYS A 368 8.14 8.07 8.41
CA CYS A 368 9.08 7.13 9.00
C CYS A 368 9.30 7.49 10.47
N THR A 369 9.38 6.46 11.33
CA THR A 369 9.76 6.65 12.74
C THR A 369 11.20 7.12 12.92
N TRP A 370 12.05 7.07 11.88
CA TRP A 370 13.42 7.62 11.77
C TRP A 370 14.39 7.27 12.91
N SER A 371 15.61 6.86 12.56
CA SER A 371 16.57 6.50 13.60
C SER A 371 17.20 7.75 14.22
N TYR A 372 17.31 7.79 15.54
CA TYR A 372 18.16 8.76 16.23
C TYR A 372 19.65 8.43 16.08
N ALA A 373 20.00 7.22 15.61
CA ALA A 373 21.40 6.85 15.44
C ALA A 373 22.11 7.58 14.28
N TYR A 374 21.36 8.27 13.41
CA TYR A 374 21.97 9.12 12.39
C TYR A 374 22.57 10.42 12.95
N GLU A 375 22.33 10.71 14.23
CA GLU A 375 22.97 11.82 14.93
C GLU A 375 24.19 11.36 15.75
N ASN A 376 24.64 10.11 15.59
CA ASN A 376 25.79 9.56 16.30
C ASN A 376 26.53 8.46 15.52
N ASP A 377 26.42 8.44 14.19
CA ASP A 377 27.03 7.41 13.34
C ASP A 377 28.43 7.79 12.82
N GLY A 378 28.89 9.00 13.15
CA GLY A 378 30.20 9.52 12.75
C GLY A 378 30.31 9.84 11.27
N LEU A 379 29.18 9.89 10.56
CA LEU A 379 29.07 10.32 9.18
C LEU A 379 28.52 11.75 9.18
N ASN A 380 28.97 12.56 8.22
CA ASN A 380 28.37 13.86 7.99
C ASN A 380 27.26 13.70 6.93
N GLN A 381 26.01 13.80 7.39
CA GLN A 381 24.84 13.63 6.54
C GLN A 381 24.56 14.84 5.66
N ASP A 382 24.76 16.07 6.13
CA ASP A 382 24.42 17.30 5.43
C ASP A 382 25.59 17.99 4.71
N GLU A 383 26.78 17.39 4.81
CA GLU A 383 28.06 17.79 4.22
C GLU A 383 28.54 19.17 4.63
N ASP A 384 28.22 19.57 5.85
CA ASP A 384 28.71 20.78 6.48
C ASP A 384 30.16 20.61 7.03
N SER A 385 30.59 21.39 8.04
CA SER A 385 31.96 21.29 8.59
C SER A 385 32.06 20.43 9.85
N ASP A 386 30.94 20.15 10.49
CA ASP A 386 30.88 19.45 11.76
C ASP A 386 30.30 18.03 11.55
N ILE A 387 30.31 17.20 12.58
CA ILE A 387 29.84 15.81 12.50
C ILE A 387 29.08 15.51 13.77
N ASP A 388 27.87 14.98 13.63
CA ASP A 388 26.98 14.61 14.73
C ASP A 388 26.69 15.80 15.67
N GLU A 389 26.55 17.02 15.12
CA GLU A 389 26.34 18.27 15.89
C GLU A 389 25.15 18.21 16.86
N GLY A 390 24.12 17.43 16.53
CA GLY A 390 22.95 17.24 17.40
C GLY A 390 23.24 16.43 18.68
N THR A 391 24.46 15.92 18.87
CA THR A 391 24.89 15.18 20.07
C THR A 391 26.35 15.40 20.52
N ASP A 392 27.03 16.41 19.98
CA ASP A 392 28.47 16.62 20.24
C ASP A 392 28.76 17.33 21.59
N GLY A 393 27.71 17.83 22.26
CA GLY A 393 27.77 18.50 23.55
C GLY A 393 28.26 19.94 23.49
N PHE A 394 28.33 20.53 22.29
CA PHE A 394 28.62 21.94 22.06
C PHE A 394 27.36 22.71 21.61
N ASP A 395 27.46 24.04 21.68
CA ASP A 395 26.47 24.96 21.13
C ASP A 395 27.14 25.48 19.85
N SER A 396 26.92 24.76 18.75
CA SER A 396 27.67 24.85 17.49
C SER A 396 27.20 26.03 16.64
N ASP A 397 25.95 26.47 16.82
CA ASP A 397 25.40 27.66 16.16
C ASP A 397 25.26 28.90 17.09
N ASP A 398 25.72 28.80 18.35
CA ASP A 398 25.57 29.80 19.42
C ASP A 398 24.08 30.19 19.66
N ALA A 399 23.12 29.32 19.31
CA ALA A 399 21.69 29.57 19.39
C ALA A 399 20.95 28.43 20.11
N ASN A 400 19.88 28.80 20.84
CA ASN A 400 18.99 27.89 21.58
C ASN A 400 19.64 26.92 22.60
N GLY A 401 20.96 26.92 22.75
CA GLY A 401 21.75 26.15 23.70
C GLY A 401 22.26 24.84 23.12
N VAL A 402 23.10 24.14 23.88
CA VAL A 402 23.75 22.87 23.51
C VAL A 402 22.77 21.78 23.03
N ASP A 403 23.14 21.08 21.96
CA ASP A 403 22.48 19.93 21.33
C ASP A 403 21.00 20.20 21.00
N ASP A 404 20.71 21.34 20.39
CA ASP A 404 19.35 21.77 20.06
C ASP A 404 18.80 21.06 18.79
N ILE A 405 17.50 21.22 18.53
CA ILE A 405 16.88 20.56 17.37
C ILE A 405 17.35 21.15 16.03
N ALA A 406 17.83 22.41 16.05
CA ALA A 406 18.36 23.10 14.87
C ALA A 406 19.76 22.62 14.49
N GLU A 407 20.53 22.11 15.46
CA GLU A 407 21.89 21.55 15.27
C GLU A 407 21.87 20.10 14.78
N ARG A 408 20.73 19.57 14.32
CA ARG A 408 20.67 18.19 13.83
C ARG A 408 20.99 18.14 12.35
N GLU A 409 21.89 17.24 11.98
CA GLU A 409 22.26 17.03 10.59
C GLU A 409 21.07 16.48 9.77
N THR A 410 20.17 15.74 10.43
CA THR A 410 19.05 15.08 9.76
C THR A 410 17.71 15.40 10.39
N SER A 411 16.64 15.02 9.69
CA SER A 411 15.30 15.03 10.26
C SER A 411 14.42 13.98 9.59
N PRO A 412 13.48 13.34 10.30
CA PRO A 412 12.43 12.57 9.66
C PRO A 412 11.71 13.42 8.60
N PRO A 413 11.25 12.81 7.48
CA PRO A 413 10.50 13.53 6.47
C PRO A 413 9.25 14.22 7.02
N TYR A 414 8.62 13.63 8.04
CA TYR A 414 7.53 14.24 8.79
C TYR A 414 7.87 14.21 10.29
N PRO A 415 8.38 15.30 10.89
CA PRO A 415 8.77 15.39 12.30
C PRO A 415 7.56 15.56 13.24
N ALA A 416 6.50 14.78 13.01
CA ALA A 416 5.28 14.79 13.82
C ALA A 416 4.86 13.36 14.20
N PRO A 417 4.31 13.14 15.40
CA PRO A 417 3.77 11.84 15.77
C PRO A 417 2.52 11.53 14.96
N LEU A 418 2.46 10.30 14.43
CA LEU A 418 1.29 9.80 13.73
C LEU A 418 0.23 9.37 14.75
N ARG A 419 -0.96 9.98 14.69
CA ARG A 419 -2.06 9.71 15.66
C ARG A 419 -2.98 8.57 15.23
N GLY A 420 -2.94 8.21 13.95
CA GLY A 420 -3.73 7.13 13.41
C GLY A 420 -3.61 7.05 11.90
N VAL A 421 -3.99 5.88 11.38
CA VAL A 421 -4.04 5.58 9.94
C VAL A 421 -5.40 5.02 9.57
N GLN A 422 -5.84 5.33 8.35
CA GLN A 422 -7.01 4.76 7.72
C GLN A 422 -6.58 4.10 6.42
N ILE A 423 -6.83 2.80 6.29
CA ILE A 423 -6.53 2.05 5.08
C ILE A 423 -7.85 1.69 4.40
N LEU A 424 -8.00 2.09 3.14
CA LEU A 424 -9.13 1.76 2.29
C LEU A 424 -8.74 0.65 1.31
N LEU A 425 -9.54 -0.41 1.32
CA LEU A 425 -9.47 -1.50 0.35
C LEU A 425 -10.74 -1.49 -0.48
N ARG A 426 -10.59 -1.31 -1.80
CA ARG A 426 -11.71 -1.36 -2.74
C ARG A 426 -11.48 -2.47 -3.74
N VAL A 427 -12.44 -3.37 -3.90
CA VAL A 427 -12.34 -4.55 -4.78
C VAL A 427 -13.46 -4.51 -5.81
N TYR A 428 -13.14 -4.95 -7.02
CA TYR A 428 -14.09 -5.15 -8.10
C TYR A 428 -14.35 -6.64 -8.31
N GLU A 429 -15.61 -7.01 -8.47
CA GLU A 429 -16.00 -8.36 -8.80
C GLU A 429 -16.32 -8.48 -10.29
N PRO A 430 -15.53 -9.21 -11.09
CA PRO A 430 -15.72 -9.27 -12.55
C PRO A 430 -17.05 -9.91 -12.98
N ALA A 431 -17.50 -10.94 -12.26
CA ALA A 431 -18.71 -11.69 -12.61
C ALA A 431 -19.99 -10.87 -12.38
N SER A 432 -20.12 -10.26 -11.19
CA SER A 432 -21.31 -9.49 -10.81
C SER A 432 -21.21 -7.99 -11.20
N ARG A 433 -20.02 -7.54 -11.61
CA ARG A 433 -19.65 -6.13 -11.87
C ARG A 433 -19.91 -5.20 -10.68
N GLN A 434 -19.82 -5.73 -9.46
CA GLN A 434 -20.02 -4.96 -8.24
C GLN A 434 -18.69 -4.48 -7.67
N ILE A 435 -18.74 -3.34 -6.99
CA ILE A 435 -17.63 -2.81 -6.21
C ILE A 435 -17.95 -2.97 -4.73
N ARG A 436 -16.98 -3.47 -3.97
CA ARG A 436 -17.03 -3.50 -2.50
C ARG A 436 -15.88 -2.70 -1.93
N GLN A 437 -16.11 -2.10 -0.77
CA GLN A 437 -15.09 -1.33 -0.06
C GLN A 437 -15.15 -1.67 1.42
N VAL A 438 -13.98 -1.77 2.03
CA VAL A 438 -13.81 -1.83 3.47
C VAL A 438 -12.75 -0.83 3.88
N SER A 439 -12.86 -0.30 5.10
CA SER A 439 -11.82 0.50 5.72
C SER A 439 -11.38 -0.10 7.03
N VAL A 440 -10.07 -0.01 7.28
CA VAL A 440 -9.40 -0.31 8.54
C VAL A 440 -8.97 1.01 9.13
N VAL A 441 -9.24 1.24 10.42
CA VAL A 441 -8.85 2.47 11.10
C VAL A 441 -8.12 2.08 12.37
N GLN A 442 -6.85 2.45 12.46
CA GLN A 442 -6.04 2.24 13.65
C GLN A 442 -5.71 3.59 14.27
N HIS A 443 -5.99 3.73 15.55
CA HIS A 443 -5.55 4.87 16.34
C HIS A 443 -4.29 4.50 17.11
N PHE A 444 -3.31 5.41 17.12
CA PHE A 444 -2.11 5.27 17.92
C PHE A 444 -2.28 6.16 19.14
N ALA A 445 -2.29 5.53 20.32
CA ALA A 445 -2.24 6.30 21.57
C ALA A 445 -0.83 6.89 21.69
N ALA A 446 -0.73 8.18 21.99
CA ALA A 446 0.50 8.72 22.57
C ALA A 446 0.69 7.99 23.91
N LYS A 447 1.59 7.02 23.96
CA LYS A 447 1.99 6.37 25.20
C LYS A 447 2.93 7.26 25.99
#